data_AF-A0A8H5S008-F1
#
_entry.id   AF-A0A8H5S008-F1
#
_cell.length_a   1.000
_cell.length_b   1.000
_cell.length_c   1.000
_cell.angle_alpha   90.00
_cell.angle_beta   90.00
_cell.angle_gamma   90.00
#
_symmetry.space_group_name_H-M   'P 1'
#
loop_
_entity.id
_entity.type
_entity.pdbx_description
1 polymer ?
#
loop_
_entity_poly.entity_id
_entity_poly.type
_entity_poly.pdbx_seq_one_letter_code
_entity_poly.pdbx_strand_id
1 'polypeptide(L)'
;MGSIATSSQQDVSSIFNSYIAACGIASAREIGLFDQVRLNSPVNIDNFASVCKLDQRSSRVLVSALVTVDVVQYEGDSHRIKPGRLLEDAHLTKGLFHWLTLGSGSVFSRMQYIIHNKSQHENFFSRNSAAITYACRGANEEFIDPVFLKVMSSTGINFTSAVDLGSGSGASLMQVLNQFRTVQTLQSISLSRQLALHRPMLKGVVMAAGLPFWKGMRGSWIVALSLLKST
;
A
#
# COMPACT_ATOMS: atom_id res chain seq x y z
N MET A 1 34.12 -2.74 18.84
CA MET A 1 33.81 -2.44 17.43
C MET A 1 33.26 -1.03 17.38
N GLY A 2 34.06 -0.07 16.93
CA GLY A 2 33.69 1.34 16.92
C GLY A 2 32.69 1.64 15.81
N SER A 3 31.58 2.29 16.16
CA SER A 3 30.66 2.91 15.21
C SER A 3 31.46 3.93 14.38
N ILE A 4 31.65 3.67 13.09
CA ILE A 4 32.14 4.68 12.16
C ILE A 4 31.04 5.73 12.10
N ALA A 5 31.26 6.90 12.72
CA ALA A 5 30.34 8.01 12.60
C ALA A 5 30.17 8.34 11.11
N THR A 6 28.94 8.22 10.60
CA THR A 6 28.64 8.64 9.24
C THR A 6 28.83 10.15 9.14
N SER A 7 29.41 10.62 8.03
CA SER A 7 29.54 12.06 7.81
C SER A 7 28.17 12.66 7.52
N SER A 8 27.98 13.95 7.83
CA SER A 8 26.73 14.66 7.50
C SER A 8 26.39 14.59 6.00
N GLN A 9 27.41 14.49 5.13
CA GLN A 9 27.23 14.24 3.70
C GLN A 9 26.63 12.86 3.43
N GLN A 10 27.13 11.81 4.09
CA GLN A 10 26.61 10.45 3.95
C GLN A 10 25.14 10.36 4.41
N ASP A 11 24.79 11.05 5.50
CA ASP A 11 23.42 11.08 6.01
C ASP A 11 22.47 11.75 4.99
N VAL A 12 22.86 12.89 4.41
CA VAL A 12 22.07 13.57 3.37
C VAL A 12 21.93 12.70 2.11
N SER A 13 23.01 12.04 1.68
CA SER A 13 22.94 11.09 0.55
C SER A 13 22.03 9.91 0.84
N SER A 14 22.03 9.40 2.08
CA SER A 14 21.13 8.33 2.51
C SER A 14 19.66 8.75 2.41
N ILE A 15 19.31 9.96 2.87
CA ILE A 15 17.96 10.52 2.73
C ILE A 15 17.55 10.64 1.26
N PHE A 16 18.43 11.19 0.43
CA PHE A 16 18.17 11.34 -1.00
C PHE A 16 17.94 9.98 -1.68
N ASN A 17 18.84 9.03 -1.46
CA ASN A 17 18.77 7.69 -2.05
C ASN A 17 17.53 6.93 -1.56
N SER A 18 17.13 7.13 -0.29
CA SER A 18 15.91 6.52 0.27
C SER A 18 14.65 6.97 -0.45
N TYR A 19 14.56 8.24 -0.85
CA TYR A 19 13.42 8.74 -1.63
C TYR A 19 13.37 8.11 -3.03
N ILE A 20 14.51 8.02 -3.73
CA ILE A 20 14.58 7.39 -5.05
C ILE A 20 14.27 5.89 -4.96
N ALA A 21 14.80 5.21 -3.94
CA ALA A 21 14.52 3.81 -3.68
C ALA A 21 13.05 3.56 -3.33
N ALA A 22 12.39 4.45 -2.59
CA ALA A 22 10.96 4.37 -2.31
C ALA A 22 10.12 4.36 -3.60
N CYS A 23 10.46 5.23 -4.55
CA CYS A 23 9.84 5.21 -5.88
C CYS A 23 10.16 3.90 -6.62
N GLY A 24 11.42 3.44 -6.52
CA GLY A 24 11.85 2.17 -7.09
C GLY A 24 11.08 0.95 -6.57
N ILE A 25 10.83 0.87 -5.27
CA ILE A 25 10.06 -0.21 -4.63
C ILE A 25 8.62 -0.24 -5.19
N ALA A 26 7.99 0.92 -5.33
CA ALA A 26 6.65 1.03 -5.90
C ALA A 26 6.61 0.58 -7.37
N SER A 27 7.58 1.02 -8.19
CA SER A 27 7.66 0.62 -9.60
C SER A 27 8.00 -0.86 -9.77
N ALA A 28 8.93 -1.39 -8.97
CA ALA A 28 9.32 -2.80 -8.98
C ALA A 28 8.15 -3.74 -8.66
N ARG A 29 7.24 -3.30 -7.79
CA ARG A 29 5.95 -3.99 -7.56
C ARG A 29 5.09 -4.02 -8.81
N GLU A 30 4.86 -2.88 -9.46
CA GLU A 30 3.93 -2.79 -10.60
C GLU A 30 4.40 -3.65 -11.78
N ILE A 31 5.70 -3.68 -12.04
CA ILE A 31 6.26 -4.47 -13.15
C ILE A 31 6.50 -5.94 -12.78
N GLY A 32 6.21 -6.35 -11.54
CA GLY A 32 6.38 -7.73 -11.07
C GLY A 32 7.83 -8.15 -10.78
N LEU A 33 8.77 -7.20 -10.70
CA LEU A 33 10.19 -7.50 -10.45
C LEU A 33 10.40 -8.16 -9.09
N PHE A 34 9.69 -7.74 -8.04
CA PHE A 34 9.87 -8.38 -6.73
C PHE A 34 9.50 -9.84 -6.70
N ASP A 35 8.37 -10.22 -7.31
CA ASP A 35 7.95 -11.62 -7.32
C ASP A 35 8.95 -12.46 -8.13
N GLN A 36 9.51 -11.90 -9.21
CA GLN A 36 10.58 -12.56 -9.96
C GLN A 36 11.86 -12.74 -9.14
N VAL A 37 12.33 -11.72 -8.43
CA VAL A 37 13.54 -11.81 -7.61
C VAL A 37 13.32 -12.73 -6.40
N ARG A 38 12.12 -12.77 -5.81
CA ARG A 38 11.81 -13.66 -4.69
C ARG A 38 11.71 -15.13 -5.08
N LEU A 39 11.10 -15.42 -6.24
CA LEU A 39 10.77 -16.79 -6.65
C LEU A 39 11.82 -17.41 -7.57
N ASN A 40 12.50 -16.60 -8.39
CA ASN A 40 13.33 -17.05 -9.50
C ASN A 40 14.73 -16.41 -9.48
N SER A 41 15.27 -16.12 -8.29
CA SER A 41 16.63 -15.61 -8.15
C SER A 41 17.66 -16.66 -8.57
N PRO A 42 18.77 -16.25 -9.21
CA PRO A 42 19.10 -14.90 -9.69
C PRO A 42 18.38 -14.48 -10.99
N VAL A 43 18.01 -13.21 -11.08
CA VAL A 43 17.29 -12.64 -12.24
C VAL A 43 18.26 -11.84 -13.12
N ASN A 44 18.33 -12.17 -14.41
CA ASN A 44 19.00 -11.33 -15.40
C ASN A 44 18.08 -10.15 -15.80
N ILE A 45 18.53 -8.92 -15.56
CA ILE A 45 17.71 -7.70 -15.71
C ILE A 45 17.32 -7.47 -17.17
N ASP A 46 18.23 -7.72 -18.11
CA ASP A 46 17.98 -7.47 -19.54
C ASP A 46 17.01 -8.47 -20.12
N ASN A 47 17.11 -9.74 -19.70
CA ASN A 47 16.14 -10.77 -20.04
C ASN A 47 14.76 -10.44 -19.45
N PHE A 48 14.70 -10.07 -18.16
CA PHE A 48 13.46 -9.63 -17.52
C PHE A 48 12.83 -8.44 -18.27
N ALA A 49 13.61 -7.42 -18.59
CA ALA A 49 13.16 -6.27 -19.34
C ALA A 49 12.65 -6.67 -20.74
N SER A 50 13.34 -7.57 -21.45
CA SER A 50 12.91 -8.06 -22.75
C SER A 50 11.57 -8.81 -22.68
N VAL A 51 11.43 -9.75 -21.74
CA VAL A 51 10.20 -10.54 -21.54
C VAL A 51 9.01 -9.63 -21.17
N CYS A 52 9.24 -8.66 -20.28
CA CYS A 52 8.23 -7.70 -19.83
C CYS A 52 8.05 -6.51 -20.79
N LYS A 53 8.77 -6.46 -21.91
CA LYS A 53 8.74 -5.35 -22.90
C LYS A 53 9.04 -3.98 -22.28
N LEU A 54 10.01 -3.92 -21.37
CA LEU A 54 10.48 -2.73 -20.69
C LEU A 54 11.74 -2.17 -21.38
N ASP A 55 11.98 -0.87 -21.20
CA ASP A 55 13.26 -0.27 -21.58
C ASP A 55 14.38 -0.82 -20.69
N GLN A 56 15.41 -1.41 -21.31
CA GLN A 56 16.51 -2.05 -20.61
C GLN A 56 17.30 -1.04 -19.76
N ARG A 57 17.55 0.15 -20.29
CA ARG A 57 18.33 1.18 -19.58
C ARG A 57 17.60 1.64 -18.32
N SER A 58 16.32 1.94 -18.42
CA SER A 58 15.47 2.35 -17.30
C SER A 58 15.34 1.23 -16.26
N SER A 59 15.24 -0.03 -16.72
CA SER A 59 15.20 -1.20 -15.83
C SER A 59 16.50 -1.34 -15.01
N ARG A 60 17.67 -1.13 -15.64
CA ARG A 60 18.96 -1.13 -14.92
C ARG A 60 19.07 0.03 -13.92
N VAL A 61 18.58 1.22 -14.27
CA VAL A 61 18.57 2.38 -13.35
C VAL A 61 17.66 2.11 -12.14
N LEU A 62 16.48 1.54 -12.38
CA LEU A 62 15.57 1.10 -11.31
C LEU A 62 16.28 0.13 -10.36
N VAL A 63 16.93 -0.90 -10.91
CA VAL A 63 17.68 -1.87 -10.11
C VAL A 63 18.81 -1.20 -9.33
N SER A 64 19.55 -0.29 -9.94
CA SER A 64 20.62 0.45 -9.25
C SER A 64 20.10 1.25 -8.05
N ALA A 65 18.90 1.83 -8.12
CA ALA A 65 18.28 2.50 -6.99
C ALA A 65 17.97 1.53 -5.85
N LEU A 66 17.47 0.32 -6.17
CA LEU A 66 17.17 -0.73 -5.19
C LEU A 66 18.43 -1.34 -4.58
N VAL A 67 19.51 -1.47 -5.35
CA VAL A 67 20.81 -1.94 -4.86
C VAL A 67 21.42 -0.97 -3.86
N THR A 68 21.30 0.34 -4.12
CA THR A 68 21.83 1.39 -3.24
C THR A 68 21.30 1.32 -1.81
N VAL A 69 20.10 0.77 -1.62
CA VAL A 69 19.46 0.61 -0.31
C VAL A 69 19.34 -0.84 0.14
N ASP A 70 20.05 -1.79 -0.51
CA ASP A 70 20.10 -3.20 -0.12
C ASP A 70 18.74 -3.94 -0.18
N VAL A 71 17.85 -3.50 -1.06
CA VAL A 71 16.60 -4.24 -1.38
C VAL A 71 16.90 -5.41 -2.32
N VAL A 72 17.80 -5.21 -3.28
CA VAL A 72 18.38 -6.27 -4.11
C VAL A 72 19.89 -6.12 -4.13
N GLN A 73 20.61 -7.15 -4.57
CA GLN A 73 22.06 -7.11 -4.70
C GLN A 73 22.47 -7.65 -6.07
N TYR A 74 23.56 -7.13 -6.62
CA TYR A 74 24.17 -7.74 -7.80
C TYR A 74 24.77 -9.11 -7.45
N GLU A 75 24.65 -10.06 -8.37
CA GLU A 75 25.28 -11.37 -8.27
C GLU A 75 26.39 -11.48 -9.33
N GLY A 76 27.63 -11.25 -8.90
CA GLY A 76 28.77 -11.24 -9.80
C GLY A 76 28.79 -9.96 -10.64
N ASP A 77 28.20 -10.00 -11.83
CA ASP A 77 28.12 -8.86 -12.74
C ASP A 77 26.94 -7.92 -12.42
N SER A 78 26.91 -6.76 -13.08
CA SER A 78 25.83 -5.77 -12.92
C SER A 78 24.53 -6.11 -13.68
N HIS A 79 24.43 -7.30 -14.29
CA HIS A 79 23.28 -7.73 -15.08
C HIS A 79 22.42 -8.76 -14.35
N ARG A 80 22.94 -9.40 -13.30
CA ARG A 80 22.21 -10.39 -12.49
C ARG A 80 21.96 -9.85 -11.09
N ILE A 81 20.74 -10.03 -10.60
CA ILE A 81 20.38 -9.65 -9.24
C ILE A 81 19.79 -10.80 -8.43
N LYS A 82 20.04 -10.73 -7.12
CA LYS A 82 19.48 -11.61 -6.10
C LYS A 82 18.83 -10.80 -4.97
N PRO A 83 18.03 -11.42 -4.09
CA PRO A 83 17.51 -10.77 -2.91
C PRO A 83 18.60 -10.08 -2.08
N GLY A 84 18.35 -8.81 -1.75
CA GLY A 84 19.13 -8.09 -0.75
C GLY A 84 18.54 -8.30 0.63
N ARG A 85 19.18 -7.71 1.65
CA ARG A 85 18.75 -7.88 3.05
C ARG A 85 17.32 -7.37 3.28
N LEU A 86 16.92 -6.30 2.59
CA LEU A 86 15.63 -5.63 2.79
C LEU A 86 14.52 -6.10 1.85
N LEU A 87 14.75 -7.14 1.03
CA LEU A 87 13.75 -7.55 0.02
C LEU A 87 12.42 -7.94 0.65
N GLU A 88 12.44 -8.79 1.69
CA GLU A 88 11.23 -9.31 2.30
C GLU A 88 10.43 -8.19 2.98
N ASP A 89 11.09 -7.32 3.74
CA ASP A 89 10.44 -6.17 4.38
C ASP A 89 9.89 -5.19 3.33
N ALA A 90 10.63 -4.93 2.25
CA ALA A 90 10.18 -4.09 1.15
C ALA A 90 9.00 -4.72 0.39
N HIS A 91 8.97 -6.05 0.23
CA HIS A 91 7.85 -6.77 -0.40
C HIS A 91 6.61 -6.73 0.48
N LEU A 92 6.75 -6.96 1.79
CA LEU A 92 5.67 -6.86 2.77
C LEU A 92 5.06 -5.45 2.76
N THR A 93 5.90 -4.43 2.73
CA THR A 93 5.49 -3.02 2.85
C THR A 93 5.29 -2.31 1.50
N LYS A 94 5.38 -3.02 0.36
CA LYS A 94 5.28 -2.45 -1.00
C LYS A 94 3.99 -1.67 -1.25
N GLY A 95 2.90 -2.03 -0.56
CA GLY A 95 1.64 -1.28 -0.54
C GLY A 95 1.83 0.17 -0.09
N LEU A 96 2.61 0.37 0.97
CA LEU A 96 2.84 1.68 1.57
C LEU A 96 3.72 2.56 0.68
N PHE A 97 4.77 2.00 0.09
CA PHE A 97 5.64 2.72 -0.85
C PHE A 97 4.87 3.16 -2.11
N HIS A 98 4.00 2.29 -2.64
CA HIS A 98 3.14 2.61 -3.78
C HIS A 98 2.15 3.73 -3.46
N TRP A 99 1.49 3.66 -2.29
CA TRP A 99 0.61 4.72 -1.81
C TRP A 99 1.33 6.06 -1.65
N LEU A 100 2.55 6.03 -1.10
CA LEU A 100 3.35 7.21 -0.82
C LEU A 100 3.78 7.91 -2.12
N THR A 101 4.34 7.14 -3.05
CA THR A 101 5.04 7.67 -4.22
C THR A 101 4.13 7.85 -5.42
N LEU A 102 3.41 6.80 -5.83
CA LEU A 102 2.54 6.85 -7.02
C LEU A 102 1.14 7.39 -6.68
N GLY A 103 0.62 7.04 -5.51
CA GLY A 103 -0.69 7.51 -5.05
C GLY A 103 -0.68 8.98 -4.59
N SER A 104 0.31 9.34 -3.78
CA SER A 104 0.35 10.61 -3.05
C SER A 104 1.57 11.47 -3.39
N GLY A 105 2.43 11.07 -4.32
CA GLY A 105 3.69 11.76 -4.60
C GLY A 105 3.53 13.21 -5.03
N SER A 106 2.44 13.55 -5.73
CA SER A 106 2.09 14.92 -6.11
C SER A 106 1.82 15.85 -4.92
N VAL A 107 1.39 15.30 -3.78
CA VAL A 107 1.19 16.05 -2.53
C VAL A 107 2.56 16.45 -1.99
N PHE A 108 3.48 15.49 -1.93
CA PHE A 108 4.82 15.69 -1.37
C PHE A 108 5.71 16.54 -2.28
N SER A 109 5.61 16.39 -3.60
CA SER A 109 6.36 17.21 -4.56
C SER A 109 5.87 18.67 -4.64
N ARG A 110 4.69 18.95 -4.07
CA ARG A 110 4.08 20.29 -4.00
C ARG A 110 3.92 20.79 -2.57
N MET A 111 4.67 20.22 -1.62
CA MET A 111 4.60 20.57 -0.20
C MET A 111 4.77 22.07 0.05
N GLN A 112 5.63 22.74 -0.73
CA GLN A 112 5.84 24.19 -0.68
C GLN A 112 4.54 24.99 -0.85
N TYR A 113 3.63 24.55 -1.71
CA TYR A 113 2.35 25.25 -1.93
C TYR A 113 1.33 24.94 -0.82
N ILE A 114 1.36 23.71 -0.28
CA ILE A 114 0.44 23.25 0.77
C ILE A 114 0.70 23.99 2.09
N ILE A 115 1.97 24.27 2.42
CA ILE A 115 2.34 24.94 3.68
C ILE A 115 1.94 26.43 3.67
N HIS A 116 1.86 27.08 2.51
CA HIS A 116 1.47 28.49 2.44
C HIS A 116 -0.05 28.65 2.63
N ASN A 117 -0.47 29.34 3.70
CA ASN A 117 -1.88 29.62 4.07
C ASN A 117 -2.73 30.32 2.98
N LYS A 118 -2.13 30.88 1.92
CA LYS A 118 -2.84 31.51 0.80
C LYS A 118 -3.47 30.49 -0.17
N SER A 119 -3.27 29.20 0.05
CA SER A 119 -3.64 28.11 -0.87
C SER A 119 -5.06 27.55 -0.69
N GLN A 120 -5.95 28.20 0.07
CA GLN A 120 -7.27 27.63 0.38
C GLN A 120 -8.28 27.61 -0.79
N HIS A 121 -7.93 28.13 -1.97
CA HIS A 121 -8.90 28.33 -3.07
C HIS A 121 -8.56 27.65 -4.40
N GLU A 122 -7.43 26.93 -4.54
CA GLU A 122 -7.12 26.21 -5.78
C GLU A 122 -6.69 24.74 -5.52
N ASN A 123 -6.93 23.87 -6.50
CA ASN A 123 -6.48 22.48 -6.46
C ASN A 123 -4.96 22.39 -6.71
N PHE A 124 -4.16 22.74 -5.71
CA PHE A 124 -2.70 22.78 -5.82
C PHE A 124 -2.04 21.41 -5.92
N PHE A 125 -2.74 20.31 -5.61
CA PHE A 125 -2.23 18.95 -5.78
C PHE A 125 -3.35 18.03 -6.28
N SER A 126 -2.97 16.88 -6.86
CA SER A 126 -3.92 15.87 -7.32
C SER A 126 -3.43 14.49 -6.93
N ARG A 127 -4.20 13.75 -6.15
CA ARG A 127 -3.86 12.39 -5.77
C ARG A 127 -4.31 11.41 -6.84
N ASN A 128 -3.48 10.42 -7.15
CA ASN A 128 -3.87 9.37 -8.08
C ASN A 128 -4.76 8.35 -7.34
N SER A 129 -6.07 8.52 -7.47
CA SER A 129 -7.06 7.68 -6.80
C SER A 129 -6.96 6.21 -7.19
N ALA A 130 -6.59 5.90 -8.44
CA ALA A 130 -6.39 4.54 -8.92
C ALA A 130 -5.17 3.90 -8.26
N ALA A 131 -4.04 4.59 -8.22
CA ALA A 131 -2.84 4.13 -7.53
C ALA A 131 -3.07 3.97 -6.02
N ILE A 132 -3.79 4.89 -5.38
CA ILE A 132 -4.19 4.77 -3.97
C ILE A 132 -5.04 3.53 -3.75
N THR A 133 -6.06 3.31 -4.58
CA THR A 133 -6.93 2.14 -4.44
C THR A 133 -6.15 0.84 -4.61
N TYR A 134 -5.25 0.77 -5.60
CA TYR A 134 -4.36 -0.37 -5.82
C TYR A 134 -3.40 -0.61 -4.65
N ALA A 135 -2.87 0.46 -4.05
CA ALA A 135 -2.01 0.39 -2.88
C ALA A 135 -2.76 -0.05 -1.62
N CYS A 136 -3.92 0.56 -1.33
CA CYS A 136 -4.76 0.23 -0.19
C CYS A 136 -5.22 -1.22 -0.21
N ARG A 137 -5.52 -1.78 -1.39
CA ARG A 137 -5.87 -3.21 -1.51
C ARG A 137 -4.76 -4.10 -0.94
N GLY A 138 -3.53 -3.93 -1.40
CA GLY A 138 -2.40 -4.74 -0.93
C GLY A 138 -2.06 -4.49 0.54
N ALA A 139 -2.15 -3.24 0.99
CA ALA A 139 -1.91 -2.91 2.41
C ALA A 139 -2.97 -3.51 3.34
N ASN A 140 -4.24 -3.57 2.91
CA ASN A 140 -5.29 -4.20 3.69
C ASN A 140 -5.08 -5.70 3.81
N GLU A 141 -4.81 -6.37 2.68
CA GLU A 141 -4.54 -7.81 2.62
C GLU A 141 -3.40 -8.20 3.60
N GLU A 142 -2.37 -7.37 3.71
CA GLU A 142 -1.20 -7.64 4.57
C GLU A 142 -1.43 -7.26 6.05
N PHE A 143 -1.94 -6.05 6.32
CA PHE A 143 -1.88 -5.47 7.67
C PHE A 143 -3.22 -5.41 8.39
N ILE A 144 -4.33 -5.39 7.66
CA ILE A 144 -5.67 -5.13 8.25
C ILE A 144 -6.48 -6.41 8.30
N ASP A 145 -6.61 -7.11 7.17
CA ASP A 145 -7.48 -8.27 7.01
C ASP A 145 -7.16 -9.39 8.03
N PRO A 146 -5.88 -9.77 8.29
CA PRO A 146 -5.57 -10.82 9.26
C PRO A 146 -6.02 -10.47 10.69
N VAL A 147 -5.80 -9.21 11.11
CA VAL A 147 -6.21 -8.73 12.43
C VAL A 147 -7.72 -8.65 12.53
N PHE A 148 -8.36 -8.10 11.51
CA PHE A 148 -9.80 -7.97 11.43
C PHE A 148 -10.51 -9.33 11.52
N LEU A 149 -10.12 -10.30 10.69
CA LEU A 149 -10.73 -11.63 10.67
C LEU A 149 -10.48 -12.40 11.97
N LYS A 150 -9.30 -12.23 12.58
CA LYS A 150 -8.98 -12.80 13.90
C LYS A 150 -9.89 -12.25 14.98
N VAL A 151 -10.07 -10.93 15.04
CA VAL A 151 -10.97 -10.27 16.00
C VAL A 151 -12.39 -10.77 15.80
N MET A 152 -12.90 -10.74 14.57
CA MET A 152 -14.23 -11.22 14.21
C MET A 152 -14.49 -12.65 14.71
N SER A 153 -13.54 -13.55 14.46
CA SER A 153 -13.64 -14.96 14.87
C SER A 153 -13.61 -15.15 16.38
N SER A 154 -12.87 -14.30 17.09
CA SER A 154 -12.73 -14.39 18.55
C SER A 154 -13.95 -13.90 19.34
N THR A 155 -14.90 -13.24 18.68
CA THR A 155 -16.07 -12.65 19.38
C THR A 155 -17.08 -13.68 19.88
N GLY A 156 -17.11 -14.89 19.29
CA GLY A 156 -18.14 -15.90 19.54
C GLY A 156 -19.55 -15.48 19.08
N ILE A 157 -19.68 -14.39 18.33
CA ILE A 157 -20.96 -13.87 17.84
C ILE A 157 -21.26 -14.51 16.48
N ASN A 158 -22.49 -15.04 16.33
CA ASN A 158 -23.01 -15.44 15.03
C ASN A 158 -23.60 -14.23 14.31
N PHE A 159 -22.89 -13.74 13.29
CA PHE A 159 -23.35 -12.63 12.47
C PHE A 159 -24.33 -13.13 11.39
N THR A 160 -25.46 -12.44 11.24
CA THR A 160 -26.45 -12.71 10.18
C THR A 160 -26.44 -11.65 9.07
N SER A 161 -25.90 -10.46 9.38
CA SER A 161 -25.81 -9.33 8.46
C SER A 161 -24.49 -8.58 8.62
N ALA A 162 -23.93 -8.09 7.52
CA ALA A 162 -22.73 -7.26 7.50
C ALA A 162 -22.88 -6.04 6.58
N VAL A 163 -22.48 -4.87 7.09
CA VAL A 163 -22.44 -3.61 6.33
C VAL A 163 -21.00 -3.11 6.27
N ASP A 164 -20.47 -2.84 5.08
CA ASP A 164 -19.12 -2.32 4.87
C ASP A 164 -19.15 -0.85 4.44
N LEU A 165 -18.71 0.02 5.35
CA LEU A 165 -18.59 1.46 5.14
C LEU A 165 -17.21 1.78 4.55
N GLY A 166 -17.20 2.34 3.34
CA GLY A 166 -15.96 2.55 2.59
C GLY A 166 -15.53 1.32 1.79
N SER A 167 -16.48 0.45 1.47
CA SER A 167 -16.26 -0.90 0.90
C SER A 167 -15.34 -1.01 -0.31
N GLY A 168 -15.11 0.06 -1.07
CA GLY A 168 -14.15 0.05 -2.17
C GLY A 168 -14.42 -1.08 -3.18
N SER A 169 -13.53 -2.08 -3.21
CA SER A 169 -13.64 -3.28 -4.06
C SER A 169 -14.63 -4.33 -3.55
N GLY A 170 -15.11 -4.23 -2.31
CA GLY A 170 -15.96 -5.21 -1.64
C GLY A 170 -15.21 -6.45 -1.14
N ALA A 171 -13.87 -6.46 -1.21
CA ALA A 171 -13.05 -7.62 -0.84
C ALA A 171 -13.27 -8.07 0.61
N SER A 172 -13.38 -7.13 1.56
CA SER A 172 -13.59 -7.45 2.97
C SER A 172 -14.95 -8.12 3.23
N LEU A 173 -16.02 -7.73 2.53
CA LEU A 173 -17.31 -8.42 2.60
C LEU A 173 -17.22 -9.85 2.07
N MET A 174 -16.48 -10.07 0.98
CA MET A 174 -16.29 -11.42 0.43
C MET A 174 -15.50 -12.32 1.38
N GLN A 175 -14.49 -11.79 2.07
CA GLN A 175 -13.76 -12.53 3.10
C GLN A 175 -14.68 -12.91 4.26
N VAL A 176 -15.52 -11.98 4.73
CA VAL A 176 -16.52 -12.25 5.79
C VAL A 176 -17.48 -13.36 5.36
N LEU A 177 -18.01 -13.36 4.14
CA LEU A 177 -18.87 -14.45 3.65
C LEU A 177 -18.18 -15.81 3.56
N ASN A 178 -16.90 -15.81 3.18
CA ASN A 178 -16.14 -17.05 3.07
C ASN A 178 -15.92 -17.69 4.44
N GLN A 179 -15.75 -16.87 5.47
CA GLN A 179 -15.45 -17.33 6.83
C GLN A 179 -16.71 -17.58 7.68
N PHE A 180 -17.74 -16.74 7.53
CA PHE A 180 -18.95 -16.78 8.36
C PHE A 180 -20.17 -17.17 7.50
N ARG A 181 -20.42 -18.48 7.39
CA ARG A 181 -21.54 -19.03 6.61
C ARG A 181 -22.93 -18.63 7.12
N THR A 182 -23.02 -18.08 8.33
CA THR A 182 -24.27 -17.60 8.93
C THR A 182 -24.71 -16.23 8.39
N VAL A 183 -23.81 -15.49 7.73
CA VAL A 183 -24.13 -14.17 7.17
C VAL A 183 -25.00 -14.35 5.92
N GLN A 184 -26.20 -13.78 5.96
CA GLN A 184 -27.21 -13.89 4.90
C GLN A 184 -27.43 -12.55 4.18
N THR A 185 -27.16 -11.43 4.84
CA THR A 185 -27.35 -10.08 4.27
C THR A 185 -26.04 -9.33 4.21
N LEU A 186 -25.73 -8.75 3.04
CA LEU A 186 -24.60 -7.85 2.87
C LEU A 186 -25.06 -6.48 2.38
N GLN A 187 -24.42 -5.43 2.87
CA GLN A 187 -24.58 -4.08 2.35
C GLN A 187 -23.22 -3.41 2.16
N SER A 188 -22.93 -2.99 0.94
CA SER A 188 -21.76 -2.17 0.63
C SER A 188 -22.19 -0.70 0.59
N ILE A 189 -21.48 0.14 1.34
CA ILE A 189 -21.63 1.60 1.32
C ILE A 189 -20.29 2.18 0.87
N SER A 190 -20.33 2.99 -0.18
CA SER A 190 -19.16 3.73 -0.68
C SER A 190 -19.59 5.14 -1.04
N LEU A 191 -18.79 6.14 -0.65
CA LEU A 191 -19.09 7.54 -0.96
C LEU A 191 -19.21 7.79 -2.48
N SER A 192 -18.36 7.13 -3.28
CA SER A 192 -18.42 7.23 -4.74
C SER A 192 -19.73 6.68 -5.32
N ARG A 193 -20.39 5.75 -4.61
CA ARG A 193 -21.74 5.24 -4.95
C ARG A 193 -22.88 6.02 -4.28
N GLN A 194 -22.68 6.57 -3.08
CA GLN A 194 -23.71 7.34 -2.36
C GLN A 194 -23.98 8.70 -3.01
N LEU A 195 -22.96 9.37 -3.54
CA LEU A 195 -23.14 10.60 -4.32
C LEU A 195 -24.05 10.38 -5.54
N ALA A 196 -24.11 9.15 -6.07
CA ALA A 196 -25.00 8.79 -7.16
C ALA A 196 -26.44 8.45 -6.73
N LEU A 197 -26.74 8.25 -5.42
CA LEU A 197 -27.98 7.59 -4.99
C LEU A 197 -28.79 8.26 -3.86
N HIS A 198 -28.33 9.37 -3.25
CA HIS A 198 -29.12 10.18 -2.27
C HIS A 198 -29.92 9.35 -1.22
N ARG A 199 -29.25 8.45 -0.47
CA ARG A 199 -29.89 7.63 0.59
C ARG A 199 -29.38 7.94 2.01
N PRO A 200 -30.27 7.92 3.03
CA PRO A 200 -29.89 8.15 4.44
C PRO A 200 -29.09 6.99 5.06
N MET A 201 -28.28 7.29 6.11
CA MET A 201 -27.44 6.33 6.84
C MET A 201 -28.22 5.47 7.85
N LEU A 202 -27.81 4.20 7.99
CA LEU A 202 -28.37 3.19 8.91
C LEU A 202 -27.66 3.18 10.27
N LYS A 203 -28.37 2.77 11.34
CA LYS A 203 -27.86 2.59 12.71
C LYS A 203 -27.37 1.14 12.94
N GLY A 204 -26.20 0.94 13.55
CA GLY A 204 -25.67 -0.38 13.93
C GLY A 204 -24.34 -0.30 14.70
N VAL A 205 -23.82 -1.44 15.16
CA VAL A 205 -22.55 -1.53 15.92
C VAL A 205 -21.39 -1.44 14.95
N VAL A 206 -20.66 -0.31 14.96
CA VAL A 206 -19.50 -0.08 14.10
C VAL A 206 -18.23 -0.66 14.75
N MET A 207 -17.63 -1.66 14.11
CA MET A 207 -16.25 -2.04 14.38
C MET A 207 -15.33 -1.31 13.40
N ALA A 208 -14.41 -0.52 13.93
CA ALA A 208 -13.36 0.15 13.17
C ALA A 208 -12.00 -0.38 13.59
N ALA A 209 -11.25 -0.96 12.66
CA ALA A 209 -9.84 -1.29 12.86
C ALA A 209 -9.01 -0.08 12.42
N GLY A 210 -8.31 0.56 13.37
CA GLY A 210 -7.38 1.66 13.08
C GLY A 210 -5.96 1.28 13.48
N LEU A 211 -4.98 1.49 12.60
CA LEU A 211 -3.58 1.36 12.96
C LEU A 211 -3.16 2.48 13.93
N PRO A 212 -2.48 2.18 15.05
CA PRO A 212 -2.12 3.18 16.07
C PRO A 212 -1.10 4.23 15.60
N PHE A 213 -0.40 4.00 14.48
CA PHE A 213 0.72 4.84 14.05
C PHE A 213 0.34 6.10 13.23
N TRP A 214 -0.92 6.29 12.84
CA TRP A 214 -1.29 7.29 11.83
C TRP A 214 -2.53 8.14 12.18
N LYS A 215 -2.59 8.72 13.39
CA LYS A 215 -3.70 9.60 13.83
C LYS A 215 -3.83 10.96 13.09
N GLY A 216 -2.94 11.29 12.16
CA GLY A 216 -2.88 12.61 11.50
C GLY A 216 -3.45 12.69 10.08
N MET A 217 -3.70 11.56 9.39
CA MET A 217 -4.10 11.57 7.97
C MET A 217 -5.60 11.31 7.81
N ARG A 218 -6.38 12.39 7.68
CA ARG A 218 -7.80 12.31 7.31
C ARG A 218 -7.92 11.93 5.84
N GLY A 219 -8.07 10.64 5.55
CA GLY A 219 -8.38 10.15 4.20
C GLY A 219 -8.26 8.63 4.07
N SER A 220 -9.41 7.97 3.97
CA SER A 220 -9.64 6.65 3.35
C SER A 220 -9.01 5.39 3.97
N TRP A 221 -8.79 5.33 5.28
CA TRP A 221 -8.29 4.11 5.94
C TRP A 221 -9.26 3.45 6.93
N ILE A 222 -10.50 3.93 7.01
CA ILE A 222 -11.50 3.33 7.91
C ILE A 222 -12.28 2.30 7.10
N VAL A 223 -11.95 1.02 7.30
CA VAL A 223 -12.92 -0.06 7.12
C VAL A 223 -13.77 -0.04 8.38
N ALA A 224 -14.99 0.48 8.26
CA ALA A 224 -15.96 0.42 9.35
C ALA A 224 -17.01 -0.61 8.97
N LEU A 225 -16.96 -1.78 9.61
CA LEU A 225 -17.98 -2.80 9.42
C LEU A 225 -19.05 -2.60 10.50
N SER A 226 -20.30 -2.37 10.09
CA SER A 226 -21.43 -2.36 11.01
C SER A 226 -22.09 -3.74 11.02
N LEU A 227 -22.17 -4.36 12.19
CA LEU A 227 -22.72 -5.71 12.36
C LEU A 227 -24.01 -5.65 13.18
N LEU A 228 -25.04 -6.34 12.71
CA LEU A 228 -26.33 -6.44 13.38
C LEU A 228 -26.48 -7.86 13.95
N LYS A 229 -26.85 -7.97 15.23
CA LYS A 229 -27.24 -9.25 15.85
C LYS A 229 -28.69 -9.58 15.48
N SER A 230 -28.99 -10.86 15.24
CA SER A 230 -30.37 -11.32 15.40
C SER A 230 -30.69 -11.40 16.88
N THR A 231 -31.76 -10.75 17.30
CA THR A 231 -32.44 -11.01 18.58
C THR A 231 -33.04 -12.40 18.59
#